data_AF-A0A943BB20-F1
#
_entry.id   AF-A0A943BB20-F1
#
_cell.length_a   1.000
_cell.length_b   1.000
_cell.length_c   1.000
_cell.angle_alpha   90.00
_cell.angle_beta   90.00
_cell.angle_gamma   90.00
#
_symmetry.space_group_name_H-M   'P 1'
#
loop_
_entity.id
_entity.type
_entity.pdbx_description
1 polymer ?
#
loop_
_entity_poly.entity_id
_entity_poly.type
_entity_poly.pdbx_seq_one_letter_code
_entity_poly.pdbx_strand_id
1 'polypeptide(L)'
;NSVLNTTGFHITGGPSVTATGIDAGNKAITNVASGGTTRSNAATVGDVQDAVANLSQNLNITDGTNNGTVDLKTQKLNVAGANGVTATVNNQTITVGLDTATKTAIDNAQTAVNRTISLGADSGTISSQSLKDGNVAFNVKGKTGDYITTAMNGNTVEISTQQATLSNNATTGDATVTGNDGLVTAKNVADTINAVADKIKTSSAWKLTTNSSATDVTDVKSGDTVDLVNGDNIEISQDGTNKKKVTIKTKKDLTVDSVVANKSVTIGSGANQISLNGTTGAVSGNTFAGNSFTAGNSVLNTTGFHITGGPSVTAAGIDAGNKAITNVASGLGNDSNAATVGDVKGLVDGVGKNTFTLTADTTSTTAQALNKSGGLSFKVAGDGNLVSTSATGDTVTVSVSQGSLTNNTDGTVNANKAGVATTGDVATAVNTAVAKATGAQELTITDGTTDGTINLKNQKLNVAGANGVTATVNNQTITVGLDTNVVNATTKGIGLTGDTGATGNKYLKDGDVSFAVTGDSNLVSTKATTAGVQ
;
A
#
# COMPACT_ATOMS: atom_id res chain seq x y z
N ASN A 1 18.63 49.19 -219.14
CA ASN A 1 17.78 49.16 -217.93
C ASN A 1 17.47 50.55 -217.35
N SER A 2 17.70 51.63 -218.11
CA SER A 2 17.25 52.97 -217.77
C SER A 2 16.57 53.59 -218.98
N VAL A 3 15.40 54.19 -218.78
CA VAL A 3 14.65 54.93 -219.80
C VAL A 3 14.55 56.38 -219.36
N LEU A 4 14.99 57.29 -220.21
CA LEU A 4 14.71 58.72 -220.08
C LEU A 4 13.56 59.06 -221.03
N ASN A 5 12.44 59.52 -220.50
CA ASN A 5 11.26 59.90 -221.28
C ASN A 5 10.67 61.22 -220.75
N THR A 6 9.50 61.60 -221.28
CA THR A 6 8.80 62.82 -220.89
C THR A 6 8.31 62.83 -219.43
N THR A 7 8.33 61.70 -218.72
CA THR A 7 7.95 61.60 -217.30
C THR A 7 9.16 61.59 -216.35
N GLY A 8 10.37 61.40 -216.86
CA GLY A 8 11.62 61.48 -216.09
C GLY A 8 12.63 60.38 -216.42
N PHE A 9 13.62 60.21 -215.52
CA PHE A 9 14.61 59.14 -215.59
C PHE A 9 14.14 57.96 -214.74
N HIS A 10 13.85 56.83 -215.39
CA HIS A 10 13.36 55.62 -214.74
C HIS A 10 14.36 54.47 -214.87
N ILE A 11 14.82 53.92 -213.74
CA ILE A 11 15.57 52.65 -213.71
C ILE A 11 14.58 51.53 -213.36
N THR A 12 14.43 50.53 -214.23
CA THR A 12 13.50 49.41 -213.99
C THR A 12 13.94 48.60 -212.76
N GLY A 13 13.08 48.53 -211.73
CA GLY A 13 13.38 47.88 -210.43
C GLY A 13 14.35 48.65 -209.52
N GLY A 14 14.73 49.87 -209.90
CA GLY A 14 15.63 50.75 -209.17
C GLY A 14 15.04 52.15 -208.93
N PRO A 15 15.88 53.12 -208.54
CA PRO A 15 15.43 54.49 -208.29
C PRO A 15 14.87 55.14 -209.56
N SER A 16 13.88 56.02 -209.39
CA SER A 16 13.38 56.88 -210.46
C SER A 16 13.29 58.33 -210.00
N VAL A 17 13.58 59.25 -210.94
CA VAL A 17 13.46 60.70 -210.75
C VAL A 17 12.44 61.21 -211.75
N THR A 18 11.30 61.65 -211.24
CA THR A 18 10.16 62.17 -212.03
C THR A 18 9.82 63.60 -211.60
N ALA A 19 8.93 64.25 -212.34
CA ALA A 19 8.43 65.57 -211.98
C ALA A 19 7.69 65.62 -210.62
N THR A 20 7.28 64.48 -210.05
CA THR A 20 6.65 64.42 -208.72
C THR A 20 7.63 64.15 -207.59
N GLY A 21 8.90 63.88 -207.89
CA GLY A 21 9.95 63.67 -206.88
C GLY A 21 10.87 62.49 -207.18
N ILE A 22 11.55 62.04 -206.12
CA ILE A 22 12.49 60.92 -206.15
C ILE A 22 11.82 59.73 -205.46
N ASP A 23 11.67 58.62 -206.17
CA ASP A 23 11.31 57.32 -205.58
C ASP A 23 12.57 56.44 -205.58
N ALA A 24 13.00 56.02 -204.39
CA ALA A 24 14.19 55.17 -204.24
C ALA A 24 13.95 53.70 -204.63
N GLY A 25 12.72 53.28 -204.91
CA GLY A 25 12.40 51.91 -205.31
C GLY A 25 12.73 50.88 -204.21
N ASN A 26 12.40 51.22 -202.96
CA ASN A 26 12.73 50.45 -201.74
C ASN A 26 14.22 50.12 -201.58
N LYS A 27 15.12 50.93 -202.14
CA LYS A 27 16.56 50.85 -201.87
C LYS A 27 16.94 51.87 -200.81
N ALA A 28 17.96 51.54 -200.01
CA ALA A 28 18.54 52.49 -199.08
C ALA A 28 19.13 53.67 -199.88
N ILE A 29 18.79 54.89 -199.47
CA ILE A 29 19.44 56.10 -199.97
C ILE A 29 20.66 56.33 -199.06
N THR A 30 21.83 55.94 -199.54
CA THR A 30 23.09 56.14 -198.81
C THR A 30 23.72 57.48 -199.21
N ASN A 31 24.61 58.01 -198.36
CA ASN A 31 25.25 59.33 -198.51
C ASN A 31 24.30 60.55 -198.46
N VAL A 32 23.18 60.43 -197.73
CA VAL A 32 22.38 61.60 -197.34
C VAL A 32 23.06 62.25 -196.14
N ALA A 33 23.48 63.51 -196.26
CA ALA A 33 24.00 64.27 -195.13
C ALA A 33 22.88 64.52 -194.11
N SER A 34 23.22 64.58 -192.81
CA SER A 34 22.25 64.92 -191.76
C SER A 34 21.48 66.18 -192.11
N GLY A 35 20.17 66.14 -191.91
CA GLY A 35 19.30 67.30 -192.14
C GLY A 35 19.58 68.47 -191.18
N GLY A 36 20.34 68.21 -190.11
CA GLY A 36 20.66 69.19 -189.08
C GLY A 36 19.39 69.78 -188.47
N THR A 37 19.31 71.12 -188.44
CA THR A 37 18.18 71.84 -187.85
C THR A 37 17.15 72.32 -188.87
N THR A 38 17.31 72.03 -190.16
CA THR A 38 16.41 72.51 -191.21
C THR A 38 15.17 71.62 -191.27
N ARG A 39 13.98 72.15 -191.01
CA ARG A 39 12.78 71.31 -190.80
C ARG A 39 12.17 70.68 -192.05
N SER A 40 12.65 71.05 -193.23
CA SER A 40 12.04 70.70 -194.52
C SER A 40 12.90 69.80 -195.41
N ASN A 41 14.00 69.26 -194.88
CA ASN A 41 14.85 68.29 -195.56
C ASN A 41 14.63 66.87 -195.02
N ALA A 42 15.22 65.87 -195.69
CA ALA A 42 15.12 64.47 -195.27
C ALA A 42 16.07 64.19 -194.09
N ALA A 43 15.54 63.59 -193.02
CA ALA A 43 16.33 63.18 -191.86
C ALA A 43 17.03 61.83 -192.09
N THR A 44 18.22 61.65 -191.50
CA THR A 44 18.93 60.36 -191.46
C THR A 44 18.45 59.52 -190.27
N VAL A 45 18.72 58.21 -190.27
CA VAL A 45 18.40 57.32 -189.13
C VAL A 45 19.15 57.73 -187.85
N GLY A 46 20.35 58.31 -187.98
CA GLY A 46 21.10 58.86 -186.83
C GLY A 46 20.34 60.00 -186.15
N ASP A 47 19.78 60.93 -186.94
CA ASP A 47 18.97 62.04 -186.43
C ASP A 47 17.73 61.54 -185.65
N VAL A 48 17.14 60.41 -186.07
CA VAL A 48 16.01 59.77 -185.39
C VAL A 48 16.44 59.04 -184.10
N GLN A 49 17.60 58.38 -184.10
CA GLN A 49 18.12 57.68 -182.92
C GLN A 49 18.49 58.64 -181.79
N ASP A 50 19.10 59.78 -182.11
CA ASP A 50 19.46 60.79 -181.12
C ASP A 50 18.22 61.48 -180.50
N ALA A 51 17.16 61.66 -181.30
CA ALA A 51 15.87 62.14 -180.81
C ALA A 51 15.21 61.14 -179.83
N VAL A 52 15.32 59.83 -180.10
CA VAL A 52 14.78 58.77 -179.24
C VAL A 52 15.60 58.59 -177.95
N ALA A 53 16.92 58.74 -178.01
CA ALA A 53 17.82 58.62 -176.85
C ALA A 53 17.57 59.69 -175.75
N ASN A 54 16.91 60.80 -176.09
CA ASN A 54 16.54 61.83 -175.13
C ASN A 54 15.17 61.60 -174.46
N LEU A 55 14.30 60.76 -175.04
CA LEU A 55 12.98 60.47 -174.47
C LEU A 55 13.01 59.37 -173.39
N SER A 56 13.95 58.43 -173.47
CA SER A 56 14.12 57.33 -172.50
C SER A 56 14.80 57.73 -171.18
N GLN A 57 15.27 58.97 -171.04
CA GLN A 57 15.99 59.43 -169.84
C GLN A 57 15.09 60.01 -168.74
N ASN A 58 13.82 60.31 -169.01
CA ASN A 58 13.05 61.17 -168.10
C ASN A 58 11.83 60.59 -167.39
N LEU A 59 11.36 59.37 -167.64
CA LEU A 59 10.52 58.60 -166.69
C LEU A 59 10.05 57.27 -167.31
N ASN A 60 10.32 56.14 -166.65
CA ASN A 60 9.78 54.83 -166.98
C ASN A 60 9.13 54.21 -165.73
N ILE A 61 7.81 54.02 -165.72
CA ILE A 61 7.14 53.06 -164.83
C ILE A 61 6.30 52.14 -165.72
N THR A 62 6.51 50.82 -165.63
CA THR A 62 5.76 49.78 -166.36
C THR A 62 5.16 48.76 -165.38
N ASP A 63 4.13 48.05 -165.84
CA ASP A 63 2.98 47.42 -165.15
C ASP A 63 3.20 46.06 -164.44
N GLY A 64 4.36 45.82 -163.84
CA GLY A 64 4.43 44.84 -162.74
C GLY A 64 4.63 43.37 -163.11
N THR A 65 5.43 43.04 -164.12
CA THR A 65 5.93 41.64 -164.34
C THR A 65 7.46 41.49 -164.32
N ASN A 66 8.21 42.57 -164.05
CA ASN A 66 9.63 42.50 -163.75
C ASN A 66 9.92 43.31 -162.48
N ASN A 67 10.86 42.84 -161.65
CA ASN A 67 11.35 43.58 -160.49
C ASN A 67 12.07 44.85 -160.97
N GLY A 68 11.30 45.91 -161.19
CA GLY A 68 11.82 47.24 -161.49
C GLY A 68 12.57 47.75 -160.26
N THR A 69 13.89 47.88 -160.39
CA THR A 69 14.69 48.62 -159.41
C THR A 69 14.38 50.10 -159.60
N VAL A 70 13.87 50.75 -158.54
CA VAL A 70 13.76 52.22 -158.51
C VAL A 70 15.17 52.76 -158.28
N ASP A 71 15.82 53.20 -159.35
CA ASP A 71 17.15 53.80 -159.29
C ASP A 71 17.06 55.24 -158.75
N LEU A 72 17.07 55.37 -157.43
CA LEU A 72 17.10 56.65 -156.72
C LEU A 72 18.51 57.24 -156.78
N LYS A 73 18.99 57.62 -157.98
CA LYS A 73 20.37 58.11 -158.21
C LYS A 73 20.87 59.06 -157.11
N THR A 74 20.04 60.03 -156.71
CA THR A 74 20.37 61.03 -155.67
C THR A 74 19.27 61.26 -154.64
N GLN A 75 18.14 60.53 -154.70
CA GLN A 75 17.03 60.68 -153.76
C GLN A 75 17.08 59.63 -152.65
N LYS A 76 16.71 60.00 -151.43
CA LYS A 76 16.70 59.07 -150.29
C LYS A 76 15.27 58.54 -150.05
N LEU A 77 15.08 57.22 -150.06
CA LEU A 77 13.85 56.62 -149.53
C LEU A 77 13.94 56.59 -147.99
N ASN A 78 13.16 57.45 -147.34
CA ASN A 78 13.16 57.52 -145.88
C ASN A 78 12.01 56.66 -145.33
N VAL A 79 12.34 55.52 -144.72
CA VAL A 79 11.37 54.68 -144.00
C VAL A 79 11.72 54.79 -142.52
N ALA A 80 10.83 55.39 -141.73
CA ALA A 80 11.02 55.59 -140.30
C ALA A 80 9.97 54.80 -139.50
N GLY A 81 10.42 54.11 -138.45
CA GLY A 81 9.53 53.53 -137.45
C GLY A 81 9.18 54.55 -136.36
N ALA A 82 7.97 54.46 -135.80
CA ALA A 82 7.49 55.31 -134.71
C ALA A 82 6.74 54.46 -133.67
N ASN A 83 6.51 55.01 -132.47
CA ASN A 83 5.73 54.41 -131.39
C ASN A 83 6.15 52.97 -131.02
N GLY A 84 7.44 52.74 -130.76
CA GLY A 84 7.91 51.44 -130.29
C GLY A 84 8.36 50.49 -131.40
N VAL A 85 8.39 50.93 -132.66
CA VAL A 85 8.76 50.12 -133.82
C VAL A 85 10.02 50.69 -134.48
N THR A 86 10.99 49.83 -134.79
CA THR A 86 12.11 50.12 -135.69
C THR A 86 11.82 49.55 -137.07
N ALA A 87 12.01 50.37 -138.10
CA ALA A 87 12.00 49.93 -139.48
C ALA A 87 13.41 50.14 -140.07
N THR A 88 13.98 49.08 -140.60
CA THR A 88 15.33 49.10 -141.20
C THR A 88 15.25 48.59 -142.62
N VAL A 89 15.85 49.33 -143.55
CA VAL A 89 15.99 48.92 -144.94
C VAL A 89 17.39 48.34 -145.10
N ASN A 90 17.48 47.06 -145.45
CA ASN A 90 18.75 46.42 -145.80
C ASN A 90 18.61 45.79 -147.19
N ASN A 91 19.46 46.22 -148.12
CA ASN A 91 19.34 45.92 -149.55
C ASN A 91 17.92 46.21 -150.08
N GLN A 92 17.18 45.15 -150.40
CA GLN A 92 15.83 45.21 -150.97
C GLN A 92 14.74 44.74 -149.98
N THR A 93 15.08 44.53 -148.70
CA THR A 93 14.11 44.08 -147.68
C THR A 93 13.94 45.14 -146.61
N ILE A 94 12.69 45.47 -146.32
CA ILE A 94 12.33 46.28 -145.15
C ILE A 94 11.97 45.32 -144.03
N THR A 95 12.71 45.37 -142.92
CA THR A 95 12.41 44.62 -141.70
C THR A 95 11.81 45.56 -140.67
N VAL A 96 10.63 45.21 -140.16
CA VAL A 96 9.95 45.92 -139.07
C VAL A 96 9.99 45.06 -137.81
N GLY A 97 10.33 45.67 -136.68
CA GLY A 97 10.40 45.02 -135.37
C GLY A 97 10.16 46.01 -134.25
N LEU A 98 9.99 45.52 -133.02
CA LEU A 98 9.90 46.40 -131.85
C LEU A 98 11.27 47.00 -131.53
N ASP A 99 11.28 48.24 -131.07
CA ASP A 99 12.49 48.86 -130.56
C ASP A 99 12.96 48.20 -129.26
N THR A 100 14.22 48.43 -128.90
CA THR A 100 14.85 47.81 -127.73
C THR A 100 14.11 48.14 -126.44
N ALA A 101 13.65 49.38 -126.26
CA ALA A 101 12.97 49.81 -125.05
C ALA A 101 11.63 49.10 -124.86
N THR A 102 10.83 49.01 -125.93
CA THR A 102 9.54 48.33 -125.95
C THR A 102 9.72 46.84 -125.72
N LYS A 103 10.72 46.22 -126.36
CA LYS A 103 11.04 44.81 -126.14
C LYS A 103 11.45 44.55 -124.69
N THR A 104 12.33 45.37 -124.10
CA THR A 104 12.74 45.24 -122.70
C THR A 104 11.57 45.43 -121.73
N ALA A 105 10.65 46.35 -122.01
CA ALA A 105 9.46 46.55 -121.18
C ALA A 105 8.55 45.32 -121.18
N ILE A 106 8.33 44.69 -122.34
CA ILE A 106 7.56 43.45 -122.47
C ILE A 106 8.26 42.29 -121.74
N ASP A 107 9.57 42.11 -121.95
CA ASP A 107 10.35 41.05 -121.29
C ASP A 107 10.34 41.22 -119.75
N ASN A 108 10.43 42.46 -119.26
CA ASN A 108 10.37 42.77 -117.83
C ASN A 108 8.97 42.51 -117.25
N ALA A 109 7.91 42.90 -117.95
CA ALA A 109 6.54 42.61 -117.54
C ALA A 109 6.32 41.09 -117.44
N GLN A 110 6.77 40.33 -118.44
CA GLN A 110 6.71 38.87 -118.43
C GLN A 110 7.51 38.26 -117.28
N THR A 111 8.70 38.80 -116.98
CA THR A 111 9.49 38.37 -115.82
C THR A 111 8.76 38.66 -114.50
N ALA A 112 8.09 39.81 -114.38
CA ALA A 112 7.33 40.19 -113.20
C ALA A 112 6.12 39.28 -112.95
N VAL A 113 5.31 38.96 -113.97
CA VAL A 113 4.20 38.01 -113.81
C VAL A 113 4.68 36.57 -113.55
N ASN A 114 5.86 36.20 -114.04
CA ASN A 114 6.46 34.88 -113.78
C ASN A 114 7.10 34.75 -112.39
N ARG A 115 7.31 35.84 -111.64
CA ARG A 115 7.75 35.73 -110.24
C ARG A 115 6.64 35.07 -109.42
N THR A 116 7.05 34.19 -108.51
CA THR A 116 6.15 33.55 -107.55
C THR A 116 6.19 34.28 -106.21
N ILE A 117 5.03 34.39 -105.56
CA ILE A 117 4.94 34.77 -104.15
C ILE A 117 4.84 33.47 -103.35
N SER A 118 5.73 33.29 -102.37
CA SER A 118 5.81 32.09 -101.55
C SER A 118 5.50 32.40 -100.10
N LEU A 119 4.66 31.58 -99.45
CA LEU A 119 4.38 31.64 -98.02
C LEU A 119 4.90 30.36 -97.34
N GLY A 120 5.69 30.52 -96.29
CA GLY A 120 6.22 29.42 -95.47
C GLY A 120 5.69 29.47 -94.03
N ALA A 121 5.76 28.34 -93.34
CA ALA A 121 5.47 28.19 -91.91
C ALA A 121 6.52 27.26 -91.27
N ASP A 122 6.56 27.17 -89.95
CA ASP A 122 7.52 26.33 -89.22
C ASP A 122 7.44 24.83 -89.58
N SER A 123 6.30 24.38 -90.13
CA SER A 123 6.13 23.04 -90.68
C SER A 123 5.11 23.03 -91.84
N GLY A 124 5.16 22.00 -92.69
CA GLY A 124 4.34 21.90 -93.90
C GLY A 124 5.11 22.24 -95.19
N THR A 125 4.47 22.04 -96.34
CA THR A 125 5.06 22.35 -97.66
C THR A 125 4.86 23.83 -98.01
N ILE A 126 5.92 24.49 -98.47
CA ILE A 126 5.85 25.88 -98.93
C ILE A 126 4.92 25.96 -100.13
N SER A 127 3.92 26.84 -100.08
CA SER A 127 3.05 27.12 -101.21
C SER A 127 3.55 28.35 -101.96
N SER A 128 3.66 28.25 -103.29
CA SER A 128 4.08 29.33 -104.17
C SER A 128 3.09 29.49 -105.31
N GLN A 129 2.69 30.73 -105.61
CA GLN A 129 1.74 31.03 -106.69
C GLN A 129 2.27 32.17 -107.55
N SER A 130 1.99 32.14 -108.85
CA SER A 130 2.38 33.18 -109.82
C SER A 130 1.14 33.71 -110.53
N LEU A 131 1.19 34.97 -110.96
CA LEU A 131 0.11 35.64 -111.70
C LEU A 131 0.05 35.23 -113.19
N LYS A 132 0.91 34.30 -113.64
CA LYS A 132 1.03 33.92 -115.06
C LYS A 132 -0.25 33.27 -115.62
N ASP A 133 -1.03 32.58 -114.78
CA ASP A 133 -2.22 31.82 -115.20
C ASP A 133 -3.54 32.44 -114.70
N GLY A 134 -3.53 33.60 -114.04
CA GLY A 134 -4.74 34.30 -113.58
C GLY A 134 -4.66 34.87 -112.16
N ASN A 135 -5.83 35.18 -111.58
CA ASN A 135 -5.94 35.71 -110.22
C ASN A 135 -5.49 34.66 -109.19
N VAL A 136 -4.66 35.09 -108.24
CA VAL A 136 -4.11 34.23 -107.19
C VAL A 136 -4.82 34.51 -105.86
N ALA A 137 -5.25 33.45 -105.16
CA ALA A 137 -5.80 33.54 -103.81
C ALA A 137 -4.93 32.76 -102.80
N PHE A 138 -4.60 33.37 -101.67
CA PHE A 138 -3.92 32.74 -100.54
C PHE A 138 -4.87 32.70 -99.33
N ASN A 139 -5.36 31.51 -98.99
CA ASN A 139 -6.22 31.33 -97.84
C ASN A 139 -5.37 31.02 -96.60
N VAL A 140 -5.44 31.86 -95.56
CA VAL A 140 -4.90 31.56 -94.23
C VAL A 140 -6.03 31.02 -93.36
N LYS A 141 -5.91 29.78 -92.89
CA LYS A 141 -6.94 29.10 -92.08
C LYS A 141 -6.32 28.45 -90.85
N GLY A 142 -7.01 28.52 -89.71
CA GLY A 142 -6.75 27.60 -88.61
C GLY A 142 -7.04 26.16 -89.05
N LYS A 143 -6.35 25.20 -88.44
CA LYS A 143 -6.62 23.78 -88.70
C LYS A 143 -8.03 23.45 -88.22
N THR A 144 -8.80 22.75 -89.05
CA THR A 144 -10.16 22.34 -88.70
C THR A 144 -10.16 21.55 -87.40
N GLY A 145 -10.93 22.01 -86.40
CA GLY A 145 -11.00 21.41 -85.07
C GLY A 145 -10.08 22.07 -84.02
N ASP A 146 -9.15 22.94 -84.44
CA ASP A 146 -8.32 23.72 -83.51
C ASP A 146 -9.01 25.05 -83.13
N TYR A 147 -8.48 25.70 -82.10
CA TYR A 147 -9.07 26.91 -81.51
C TYR A 147 -8.67 28.23 -82.20
N ILE A 148 -7.97 28.19 -83.34
CA ILE A 148 -7.57 29.39 -84.09
C ILE A 148 -8.60 29.65 -85.19
N THR A 149 -9.18 30.85 -85.19
CA THR A 149 -10.05 31.33 -86.26
C THR A 149 -9.38 32.47 -87.01
N THR A 150 -9.62 32.53 -88.31
CA THR A 150 -9.11 33.60 -89.18
C THR A 150 -10.26 34.24 -89.93
N ALA A 151 -10.24 35.56 -90.05
CA ALA A 151 -11.24 36.34 -90.78
C ALA A 151 -10.54 37.39 -91.65
N MET A 152 -11.05 37.59 -92.87
CA MET A 152 -10.64 38.71 -93.70
C MET A 152 -11.48 39.93 -93.33
N ASN A 153 -10.82 41.02 -92.94
CA ASN A 153 -11.44 42.32 -92.73
C ASN A 153 -10.80 43.33 -93.70
N GLY A 154 -11.41 43.46 -94.88
CA GLY A 154 -10.84 44.25 -95.98
C GLY A 154 -9.49 43.69 -96.44
N ASN A 155 -8.41 44.43 -96.18
CA ASN A 155 -7.03 44.07 -96.54
C ASN A 155 -6.22 43.43 -95.39
N THR A 156 -6.83 43.21 -94.22
CA THR A 156 -6.18 42.61 -93.05
C THR A 156 -6.70 41.20 -92.80
N VAL A 157 -5.77 40.28 -92.50
CA VAL A 157 -6.12 38.96 -91.94
C VAL A 157 -6.16 39.11 -90.43
N GLU A 158 -7.35 39.03 -89.84
CA GLU A 158 -7.52 38.95 -88.40
C GLU A 158 -7.38 37.49 -87.96
N ILE A 159 -6.55 37.26 -86.95
CA ILE A 159 -6.32 35.93 -86.35
C ILE A 159 -6.76 36.02 -84.89
N SER A 160 -7.65 35.12 -84.49
CA SER A 160 -8.20 35.06 -83.13
C SER A 160 -8.10 33.64 -82.58
N THR A 161 -8.13 33.53 -81.26
CA THR A 161 -8.18 32.25 -80.55
C THR A 161 -9.45 32.14 -79.72
N GLN A 162 -10.16 31.01 -79.81
CA GLN A 162 -11.21 30.69 -78.85
C GLN A 162 -10.56 30.43 -77.49
N GLN A 163 -10.87 31.29 -76.52
CA GLN A 163 -10.41 31.12 -75.14
C GLN A 163 -11.46 30.38 -74.32
N ALA A 164 -10.99 29.52 -73.43
CA ALA A 164 -11.79 28.87 -72.39
C ALA A 164 -11.41 29.41 -71.01
N THR A 165 -12.31 29.22 -70.04
CA THR A 165 -12.02 29.51 -68.63
C THR A 165 -12.00 28.19 -67.85
N LEU A 166 -10.84 27.88 -67.27
CA LEU A 166 -10.68 26.82 -66.30
C LEU A 166 -11.11 27.35 -64.93
N SER A 167 -12.11 26.74 -64.32
CA SER A 167 -12.67 27.10 -63.03
C SER A 167 -12.54 25.94 -62.05
N ASN A 168 -12.90 26.16 -60.79
CA ASN A 168 -13.03 25.11 -59.78
C ASN A 168 -14.41 25.12 -59.12
N ASN A 169 -14.92 23.95 -58.78
CA ASN A 169 -16.10 23.81 -57.94
C ASN A 169 -15.74 24.16 -56.49
N ALA A 170 -16.34 25.24 -55.96
CA ALA A 170 -16.07 25.71 -54.60
C ALA A 170 -16.43 24.69 -53.50
N THR A 171 -17.31 23.74 -53.80
CA THR A 171 -17.79 22.71 -52.87
C THR A 171 -16.91 21.47 -52.90
N THR A 172 -16.63 20.93 -54.10
CA THR A 172 -15.92 19.64 -54.25
C THR A 172 -14.42 19.80 -54.46
N GLY A 173 -13.96 20.97 -54.93
CA GLY A 173 -12.58 21.18 -55.34
C GLY A 173 -12.26 20.64 -56.75
N ASP A 174 -13.23 20.19 -57.52
CA ASP A 174 -12.99 19.68 -58.88
C ASP A 174 -12.68 20.84 -59.84
N ALA A 175 -11.63 20.68 -60.67
CA ALA A 175 -11.36 21.60 -61.77
C ALA A 175 -12.31 21.31 -62.94
N THR A 176 -12.91 22.36 -63.51
CA THR A 176 -13.86 22.26 -64.64
C THR A 176 -13.57 23.31 -65.68
N VAL A 177 -13.81 23.02 -66.95
CA VAL A 177 -13.83 24.05 -68.00
C VAL A 177 -15.25 24.58 -68.11
N THR A 178 -15.40 25.89 -68.01
CA THR A 178 -16.70 26.57 -68.17
C THR A 178 -16.77 27.29 -69.51
N GLY A 179 -17.91 27.19 -70.19
CA GLY A 179 -18.11 27.75 -71.53
C GLY A 179 -17.75 26.76 -72.64
N ASN A 180 -17.39 27.27 -73.81
CA ASN A 180 -16.89 26.47 -74.92
C ASN A 180 -15.45 26.02 -74.66
N ASP A 181 -15.09 24.88 -75.23
CA ASP A 181 -13.72 24.39 -75.22
C ASP A 181 -12.77 25.37 -75.96
N GLY A 182 -11.53 25.49 -75.49
CA GLY A 182 -10.65 26.58 -75.91
C GLY A 182 -9.32 26.65 -75.17
N LEU A 183 -8.50 27.62 -75.56
CA LEU A 183 -7.21 27.88 -74.93
C LEU A 183 -7.38 28.59 -73.59
N VAL A 184 -6.69 28.13 -72.56
CA VAL A 184 -6.67 28.77 -71.22
C VAL A 184 -5.37 29.54 -71.03
N THR A 185 -5.41 30.62 -70.25
CA THR A 185 -4.20 31.38 -69.90
C THR A 185 -3.43 30.70 -68.76
N ALA A 186 -2.11 30.85 -68.73
CA ALA A 186 -1.28 30.30 -67.64
C ALA A 186 -1.70 30.83 -66.26
N LYS A 187 -2.15 32.09 -66.18
CA LYS A 187 -2.70 32.68 -64.95
C LYS A 187 -3.94 31.91 -64.48
N ASN A 188 -4.89 31.66 -65.40
CA ASN A 188 -6.11 30.97 -65.05
C ASN A 188 -5.85 29.52 -64.57
N VAL A 189 -4.88 28.83 -65.17
CA VAL A 189 -4.44 27.50 -64.68
C VAL A 189 -3.87 27.58 -63.26
N ALA A 190 -2.95 28.51 -62.99
CA ALA A 190 -2.31 28.66 -61.69
C ALA A 190 -3.31 29.04 -60.58
N ASP A 191 -4.19 30.02 -60.85
CA ASP A 191 -5.20 30.46 -59.91
C ASP A 191 -6.13 29.30 -59.52
N THR A 192 -6.60 28.53 -60.51
CA THR A 192 -7.47 27.37 -60.28
C THR A 192 -6.78 26.26 -59.52
N ILE A 193 -5.53 25.91 -59.85
CA ILE A 193 -4.75 24.89 -59.11
C ILE A 193 -4.58 25.28 -57.64
N ASN A 194 -4.21 26.54 -57.37
CA ASN A 194 -4.00 27.01 -56.01
C ASN A 194 -5.32 27.03 -55.21
N ALA A 195 -6.42 27.46 -55.83
CA ALA A 195 -7.74 27.43 -55.21
C ALA A 195 -8.20 26.01 -54.85
N VAL A 196 -7.93 25.03 -55.73
CA VAL A 196 -8.19 23.61 -55.46
C VAL A 196 -7.31 23.09 -54.32
N ALA A 197 -6.01 23.41 -54.33
CA ALA A 197 -5.08 22.99 -53.28
C ALA A 197 -5.45 23.53 -51.90
N ASP A 198 -5.85 24.80 -51.81
CA ASP A 198 -6.32 25.39 -50.57
C ASP A 198 -7.64 24.77 -50.10
N LYS A 199 -8.54 24.43 -51.03
CA LYS A 199 -9.77 23.71 -50.66
C LYS A 199 -9.47 22.33 -50.08
N ILE A 200 -8.56 21.56 -50.68
CA ILE A 200 -8.14 20.24 -50.17
C ILE A 200 -7.59 20.36 -48.74
N LYS A 201 -6.81 21.40 -48.43
CA LYS A 201 -6.33 21.66 -47.05
C LYS A 201 -7.48 21.89 -46.07
N THR A 202 -8.55 22.57 -46.50
CA THR A 202 -9.69 22.88 -45.62
C THR A 202 -10.74 21.75 -45.52
N SER A 203 -10.88 20.91 -46.55
CA SER A 203 -11.87 19.83 -46.60
C SER A 203 -11.43 18.52 -45.93
N SER A 204 -10.15 18.38 -45.56
CA SER A 204 -9.60 17.16 -44.93
C SER A 204 -9.82 17.08 -43.41
N ALA A 205 -10.83 17.80 -42.89
CA ALA A 205 -11.21 17.75 -41.49
C ALA A 205 -11.91 16.42 -41.13
N TRP A 206 -11.69 15.94 -39.91
CA TRP A 206 -12.41 14.79 -39.34
C TRP A 206 -13.13 15.21 -38.05
N LYS A 207 -14.17 14.45 -37.67
CA LYS A 207 -15.00 14.76 -36.50
C LYS A 207 -14.54 13.98 -35.28
N LEU A 208 -14.26 14.67 -34.18
CA LEU A 208 -14.00 14.09 -32.86
C LEU A 208 -15.26 14.15 -32.01
N THR A 209 -15.66 13.02 -31.44
CA THR A 209 -16.72 12.93 -30.43
C THR A 209 -16.21 12.16 -29.21
N THR A 210 -16.69 12.54 -28.03
CA THR A 210 -16.42 11.81 -26.78
C THR A 210 -17.67 11.06 -26.34
N ASN A 211 -17.51 9.80 -25.93
CA ASN A 211 -18.62 8.96 -25.45
C ASN A 211 -19.81 8.87 -26.42
N SER A 212 -19.55 8.88 -27.72
CA SER A 212 -20.58 8.86 -28.77
C SER A 212 -21.60 10.02 -28.65
N SER A 213 -21.22 11.15 -28.07
CA SER A 213 -22.08 12.34 -27.97
C SER A 213 -22.49 12.82 -29.37
N ALA A 214 -23.79 13.00 -29.57
CA ALA A 214 -24.35 13.54 -30.81
C ALA A 214 -24.28 15.07 -30.88
N THR A 215 -24.09 15.73 -29.73
CA THR A 215 -24.07 17.20 -29.60
C THR A 215 -22.65 17.75 -29.46
N ASP A 216 -21.74 17.02 -28.83
CA ASP A 216 -20.35 17.44 -28.60
C ASP A 216 -19.45 16.93 -29.71
N VAL A 217 -19.69 17.43 -30.92
CA VAL A 217 -18.93 17.11 -32.12
C VAL A 217 -17.97 18.25 -32.43
N THR A 218 -16.68 17.97 -32.44
CA THR A 218 -15.65 18.96 -32.79
C THR A 218 -15.03 18.61 -34.14
N ASP A 219 -15.01 19.57 -35.07
CA ASP A 219 -14.28 19.42 -36.33
C ASP A 219 -12.79 19.67 -36.07
N VAL A 220 -11.96 18.66 -36.33
CA VAL A 220 -10.50 18.74 -36.29
C VAL A 220 -9.99 18.97 -37.71
N LYS A 221 -9.63 20.21 -38.01
CA LYS A 221 -9.19 20.66 -39.34
C LYS A 221 -7.69 20.43 -39.53
N SER A 222 -7.24 20.60 -40.77
CA SER A 222 -5.80 20.53 -41.07
C SER A 222 -5.02 21.60 -40.30
N GLY A 223 -4.02 21.18 -39.53
CA GLY A 223 -3.23 22.03 -38.65
C GLY A 223 -3.70 22.05 -37.19
N ASP A 224 -4.90 21.56 -36.87
CA ASP A 224 -5.38 21.47 -35.49
C ASP A 224 -4.66 20.36 -34.72
N THR A 225 -4.57 20.53 -33.40
CA THR A 225 -3.99 19.54 -32.47
C THR A 225 -5.06 18.98 -31.53
N VAL A 226 -4.99 17.68 -31.26
CA VAL A 226 -5.81 17.01 -30.24
C VAL A 226 -4.90 16.53 -29.12
N ASP A 227 -5.07 17.08 -27.93
CA ASP A 227 -4.29 16.72 -26.76
C ASP A 227 -5.00 15.62 -25.94
N LEU A 228 -4.30 14.51 -25.75
CA LEU A 228 -4.71 13.43 -24.86
C LEU A 228 -3.96 13.58 -23.53
N VAL A 229 -4.67 13.97 -22.49
CA VAL A 229 -4.08 14.29 -21.17
C VAL A 229 -4.14 13.11 -20.21
N ASN A 230 -3.09 12.96 -19.39
CA ASN A 230 -3.07 11.96 -18.32
C ASN A 230 -4.11 12.26 -17.25
N GLY A 231 -4.64 11.19 -16.63
CA GLY A 231 -5.46 11.29 -15.42
C GLY A 231 -4.73 10.79 -14.18
N ASP A 232 -5.40 10.82 -13.04
CA ASP A 232 -4.82 10.35 -11.78
C ASP A 232 -4.49 8.86 -11.80
N ASN A 233 -5.37 8.03 -12.40
CA ASN A 233 -5.22 6.57 -12.49
C ASN A 233 -4.91 6.06 -13.90
N ILE A 234 -4.89 6.95 -14.91
CA ILE A 234 -4.66 6.62 -16.33
C ILE A 234 -3.36 7.26 -16.82
N GLU A 235 -2.50 6.44 -17.41
CA GLU A 235 -1.27 6.86 -18.08
C GLU A 235 -1.44 6.72 -19.60
N ILE A 236 -1.23 7.83 -20.31
CA ILE A 236 -1.24 7.94 -21.76
C ILE A 236 0.18 8.27 -22.19
N SER A 237 0.71 7.47 -23.12
CA SER A 237 2.06 7.66 -23.67
C SER A 237 2.03 7.49 -25.18
N GLN A 238 2.80 8.32 -25.87
CA GLN A 238 3.04 8.17 -27.30
C GLN A 238 4.39 7.48 -27.49
N ASP A 239 4.45 6.52 -28.41
CA ASP A 239 5.69 5.78 -28.67
C ASP A 239 6.82 6.73 -29.11
N GLY A 240 8.05 6.43 -28.66
CA GLY A 240 9.23 7.24 -28.92
C GLY A 240 9.61 7.32 -30.40
N THR A 241 9.34 6.26 -31.16
CA THR A 241 9.75 6.08 -32.55
C THR A 241 8.56 6.17 -33.50
N ASN A 242 7.52 5.39 -33.24
CA ASN A 242 6.27 5.44 -34.01
C ASN A 242 5.25 6.36 -33.34
N LYS A 243 5.37 7.66 -33.58
CA LYS A 243 4.46 8.68 -33.01
C LYS A 243 2.98 8.50 -33.37
N LYS A 244 2.62 7.58 -34.26
CA LYS A 244 1.21 7.22 -34.56
C LYS A 244 0.63 6.21 -33.56
N LYS A 245 1.46 5.61 -32.70
CA LYS A 245 1.04 4.66 -31.66
C LYS A 245 0.89 5.37 -30.33
N VAL A 246 -0.34 5.47 -29.85
CA VAL A 246 -0.68 5.90 -28.49
C VAL A 246 -0.99 4.67 -27.64
N THR A 247 -0.43 4.60 -26.45
CA THR A 247 -0.70 3.52 -25.47
C THR A 247 -1.36 4.13 -24.25
N ILE A 248 -2.54 3.59 -23.90
CA ILE A 248 -3.30 3.98 -22.71
C ILE A 248 -3.25 2.81 -21.72
N LYS A 249 -2.86 3.07 -20.47
CA LYS A 249 -2.72 2.06 -19.40
C LYS A 249 -3.33 2.56 -18.10
N THR A 250 -3.75 1.64 -17.24
CA THR A 250 -3.98 1.94 -15.83
C THR A 250 -2.65 1.96 -15.09
N LYS A 251 -2.49 2.88 -14.12
CA LYS A 251 -1.32 2.90 -13.25
C LYS A 251 -1.28 1.64 -12.37
N LYS A 252 -0.08 1.29 -11.88
CA LYS A 252 0.07 0.17 -10.93
C LYS A 252 -0.55 0.52 -9.57
N ASP A 253 -0.34 1.75 -9.15
CA ASP A 253 -0.94 2.30 -7.94
C ASP A 253 -2.20 3.07 -8.33
N LEU A 254 -3.31 2.71 -7.70
CA LEU A 254 -4.61 3.35 -7.92
C LEU A 254 -5.02 4.11 -6.67
N THR A 255 -5.38 5.37 -6.83
CA THR A 255 -6.01 6.16 -5.77
C THR A 255 -7.50 6.25 -6.06
N VAL A 256 -8.32 5.71 -5.18
CA VAL A 256 -9.77 5.62 -5.34
C VAL A 256 -10.47 5.94 -4.04
N ASP A 257 -11.61 6.64 -4.10
CA ASP A 257 -12.41 6.93 -2.91
C ASP A 257 -13.18 5.69 -2.44
N SER A 258 -13.61 4.84 -3.38
CA SER A 258 -14.32 3.61 -3.07
C SER A 258 -14.11 2.54 -4.14
N VAL A 259 -14.22 1.28 -3.73
CA VAL A 259 -14.23 0.12 -4.62
C VAL A 259 -15.51 -0.67 -4.35
N VAL A 260 -16.40 -0.74 -5.34
CA VAL A 260 -17.56 -1.63 -5.32
C VAL A 260 -17.22 -2.88 -6.11
N ALA A 261 -16.99 -3.99 -5.41
CA ALA A 261 -16.71 -5.29 -6.03
C ALA A 261 -17.85 -6.27 -5.74
N ASN A 262 -18.57 -6.69 -6.78
CA ASN A 262 -19.75 -7.57 -6.65
C ASN A 262 -19.42 -8.99 -6.13
N LYS A 263 -18.15 -9.40 -6.17
CA LYS A 263 -17.72 -10.75 -5.77
C LYS A 263 -16.65 -10.70 -4.69
N SER A 264 -15.47 -10.17 -5.00
CA SER A 264 -14.37 -10.05 -4.05
C SER A 264 -13.34 -9.01 -4.45
N VAL A 265 -12.62 -8.46 -3.48
CA VAL A 265 -11.36 -7.73 -3.67
C VAL A 265 -10.24 -8.61 -3.13
N THR A 266 -9.20 -8.82 -3.93
CA THR A 266 -8.03 -9.60 -3.55
C THR A 266 -6.83 -8.68 -3.47
N ILE A 267 -6.20 -8.60 -2.30
CA ILE A 267 -5.02 -7.77 -2.06
C ILE A 267 -3.81 -8.69 -1.83
N GLY A 268 -2.73 -8.46 -2.56
CA GLY A 268 -1.53 -9.30 -2.54
C GLY A 268 -1.68 -10.63 -3.29
N SER A 269 -0.69 -11.50 -3.12
CA SER A 269 -0.59 -12.80 -3.80
C SER A 269 0.07 -13.87 -2.92
N GLY A 270 -0.16 -15.15 -3.22
CA GLY A 270 0.45 -16.26 -2.48
C GLY A 270 -0.13 -16.44 -1.08
N ALA A 271 0.69 -16.87 -0.12
CA ALA A 271 0.26 -17.14 1.25
C ALA A 271 -0.20 -15.89 2.04
N ASN A 272 0.21 -14.70 1.59
CA ASN A 272 -0.16 -13.42 2.22
C ASN A 272 -1.36 -12.74 1.55
N GLN A 273 -2.09 -13.45 0.70
CA GLN A 273 -3.27 -12.92 0.04
C GLN A 273 -4.37 -12.65 1.08
N ILE A 274 -4.96 -11.46 1.00
CA ILE A 274 -6.17 -11.08 1.75
C ILE A 274 -7.33 -10.99 0.75
N SER A 275 -8.40 -11.72 1.03
CA SER A 275 -9.65 -11.71 0.25
C SER A 275 -10.76 -11.05 1.05
N LEU A 276 -11.34 -9.99 0.49
CA LEU A 276 -12.52 -9.30 0.99
C LEU A 276 -13.72 -9.80 0.20
N ASN A 277 -14.57 -10.61 0.83
CA ASN A 277 -15.78 -11.13 0.19
C ASN A 277 -16.91 -10.10 0.29
N GLY A 278 -17.32 -9.53 -0.85
CA GLY A 278 -18.36 -8.51 -0.90
C GLY A 278 -19.77 -9.03 -0.58
N THR A 279 -20.01 -10.33 -0.72
CA THR A 279 -21.31 -10.97 -0.45
C THR A 279 -21.49 -11.28 1.04
N THR A 280 -20.45 -11.80 1.70
CA THR A 280 -20.53 -12.24 3.10
C THR A 280 -19.92 -11.26 4.09
N GLY A 281 -19.20 -10.24 3.61
CA GLY A 281 -18.39 -9.35 4.45
C GLY A 281 -17.16 -10.04 5.07
N ALA A 282 -16.90 -11.31 4.73
CA ALA A 282 -15.81 -12.06 5.31
C ALA A 282 -14.46 -11.53 4.80
N VAL A 283 -13.52 -11.36 5.73
CA VAL A 283 -12.10 -11.13 5.44
C VAL A 283 -11.38 -12.46 5.66
N SER A 284 -10.77 -13.01 4.61
CA SER A 284 -10.07 -14.30 4.65
C SER A 284 -8.63 -14.14 4.18
N GLY A 285 -7.69 -14.75 4.91
CA GLY A 285 -6.26 -14.78 4.61
C GLY A 285 -5.50 -15.51 5.72
N ASN A 286 -4.31 -16.03 5.44
CA ASN A 286 -3.55 -16.78 6.44
C ASN A 286 -2.91 -15.88 7.50
N THR A 287 -2.53 -14.66 7.12
CA THR A 287 -1.83 -13.71 7.98
C THR A 287 -2.35 -12.30 7.70
N PHE A 288 -2.97 -11.66 8.68
CA PHE A 288 -3.24 -10.23 8.61
C PHE A 288 -1.96 -9.47 9.00
N ALA A 289 -1.19 -9.04 8.00
CA ALA A 289 0.02 -8.22 8.20
C ALA A 289 -0.34 -6.73 8.35
N GLY A 290 -1.14 -6.40 9.36
CA GLY A 290 -1.54 -5.03 9.67
C GLY A 290 -1.48 -4.75 11.17
N ASN A 291 -1.43 -3.47 11.55
CA ASN A 291 -1.30 -3.08 12.96
C ASN A 291 -2.49 -3.55 13.82
N SER A 292 -3.71 -3.53 13.27
CA SER A 292 -4.92 -3.95 13.98
C SER A 292 -6.10 -4.26 13.04
N PHE A 293 -6.93 -5.23 13.39
CA PHE A 293 -8.28 -5.42 12.89
C PHE A 293 -9.27 -5.03 14.00
N THR A 294 -10.12 -4.03 13.73
CA THR A 294 -11.14 -3.55 14.70
C THR A 294 -12.53 -3.93 14.20
N ALA A 295 -13.28 -4.65 15.03
CA ALA A 295 -14.67 -5.00 14.78
C ALA A 295 -15.51 -4.60 16.01
N GLY A 296 -16.17 -3.44 15.91
CA GLY A 296 -16.82 -2.83 17.07
C GLY A 296 -15.80 -2.51 18.17
N ASN A 297 -16.04 -3.02 19.39
CA ASN A 297 -15.15 -2.82 20.54
C ASN A 297 -13.98 -3.83 20.62
N SER A 298 -13.97 -4.83 19.73
CA SER A 298 -12.96 -5.89 19.69
C SER A 298 -11.84 -5.49 18.73
N VAL A 299 -10.60 -5.63 19.20
CA VAL A 299 -9.39 -5.32 18.44
C VAL A 299 -8.48 -6.53 18.47
N LEU A 300 -8.18 -7.09 17.30
CA LEU A 300 -7.06 -8.03 17.14
C LEU A 300 -5.87 -7.24 16.61
N ASN A 301 -4.77 -7.19 17.36
CA ASN A 301 -3.57 -6.45 16.98
C ASN A 301 -2.30 -7.27 17.24
N THR A 302 -1.14 -6.66 17.04
CA THR A 302 0.18 -7.30 17.24
C THR A 302 0.45 -7.80 18.66
N THR A 303 -0.36 -7.40 19.64
CA THR A 303 -0.24 -7.81 21.05
C THR A 303 -1.26 -8.88 21.45
N GLY A 304 -2.26 -9.17 20.61
CA GLY A 304 -3.29 -10.17 20.86
C GLY A 304 -4.71 -9.69 20.56
N PHE A 305 -5.70 -10.36 21.16
CA PHE A 305 -7.12 -10.03 21.07
C PHE A 305 -7.56 -9.23 22.30
N HIS A 306 -8.21 -8.08 22.08
CA HIS A 306 -8.61 -7.15 23.13
C HIS A 306 -10.08 -6.78 22.96
N ILE A 307 -10.85 -6.76 24.04
CA ILE A 307 -12.18 -6.12 24.08
C ILE A 307 -12.05 -4.85 24.92
N THR A 308 -12.37 -3.69 24.34
CA THR A 308 -12.30 -2.41 25.05
C THR A 308 -13.19 -2.42 26.30
N GLY A 309 -12.61 -2.24 27.48
CA GLY A 309 -13.32 -2.31 28.77
C GLY A 309 -13.71 -3.73 29.21
N GLY A 310 -13.19 -4.76 28.54
CA GLY A 310 -13.53 -6.17 28.75
C GLY A 310 -12.30 -7.10 28.76
N PRO A 311 -12.51 -8.40 28.54
CA PRO A 311 -11.43 -9.38 28.53
C PRO A 311 -10.41 -9.18 27.39
N SER A 312 -9.18 -9.67 27.59
CA SER A 312 -8.15 -9.74 26.57
C SER A 312 -7.37 -11.05 26.64
N VAL A 313 -6.79 -11.44 25.50
CA VAL A 313 -5.88 -12.58 25.36
C VAL A 313 -4.63 -12.09 24.66
N THR A 314 -3.51 -12.09 25.37
CA THR A 314 -2.22 -11.58 24.89
C THR A 314 -1.12 -12.62 25.10
N ALA A 315 0.11 -12.33 24.65
CA ALA A 315 1.27 -13.16 24.95
C ALA A 315 1.56 -13.31 26.47
N ALA A 316 1.08 -12.37 27.31
CA ALA A 316 1.20 -12.45 28.76
C ALA A 316 0.13 -13.36 29.42
N GLY A 317 -0.87 -13.82 28.66
CA GLY A 317 -1.96 -14.65 29.15
C GLY A 317 -3.34 -14.03 28.95
N ILE A 318 -4.28 -14.43 29.81
CA ILE A 318 -5.69 -14.02 29.77
C ILE A 318 -5.96 -13.03 30.89
N ASP A 319 -6.48 -11.86 30.56
CA ASP A 319 -7.09 -10.92 31.51
C ASP A 319 -8.61 -10.97 31.33
N ALA A 320 -9.34 -11.27 32.40
CA ALA A 320 -10.81 -11.32 32.37
C ALA A 320 -11.47 -9.93 32.40
N GLY A 321 -10.71 -8.84 32.56
CA GLY A 321 -11.25 -7.47 32.56
C GLY A 321 -12.23 -7.22 33.71
N ASN A 322 -11.91 -7.75 34.90
CA ASN A 322 -12.77 -7.73 36.09
C ASN A 322 -14.16 -8.34 35.86
N LYS A 323 -14.27 -9.34 34.98
CA LYS A 323 -15.51 -10.12 34.77
C LYS A 323 -15.35 -11.52 35.35
N ALA A 324 -16.47 -12.13 35.73
CA ALA A 324 -16.48 -13.53 36.12
C ALA A 324 -16.13 -14.43 34.91
N ILE A 325 -15.25 -15.41 35.12
CA ILE A 325 -15.04 -16.50 34.18
C ILE A 325 -16.06 -17.59 34.52
N THR A 326 -17.14 -17.67 33.76
CA THR A 326 -18.22 -18.64 33.97
C THR A 326 -18.00 -19.90 33.12
N ASN A 327 -18.72 -20.99 33.42
CA ASN A 327 -18.60 -22.28 32.72
C ASN A 327 -17.21 -22.91 32.83
N VAL A 328 -16.53 -22.67 33.96
CA VAL A 328 -15.29 -23.36 34.33
C VAL A 328 -15.65 -24.69 34.98
N ALA A 329 -15.16 -25.80 34.42
CA ALA A 329 -15.32 -27.13 35.01
C ALA A 329 -14.47 -27.29 36.29
N SER A 330 -14.82 -28.26 37.15
CA SER A 330 -14.03 -28.56 38.36
C SER A 330 -12.56 -28.83 38.04
N GLY A 331 -11.66 -28.18 38.78
CA GLY A 331 -10.22 -28.25 38.55
C GLY A 331 -9.52 -29.45 39.21
N LEU A 332 -10.20 -30.19 40.09
CA LEU A 332 -9.62 -31.13 41.09
C LEU A 332 -8.80 -32.32 40.54
N GLY A 333 -8.64 -32.47 39.22
CA GLY A 333 -7.83 -33.52 38.60
C GLY A 333 -6.38 -33.15 38.29
N ASN A 334 -6.00 -31.86 38.26
CA ASN A 334 -4.63 -31.40 38.04
C ASN A 334 -4.37 -30.07 38.75
N ASP A 335 -3.23 -29.93 39.40
CA ASP A 335 -2.88 -28.74 40.20
C ASP A 335 -2.73 -27.45 39.36
N SER A 336 -2.55 -27.57 38.04
CA SER A 336 -2.47 -26.43 37.11
C SER A 336 -3.81 -25.95 36.57
N ASN A 337 -4.92 -26.62 36.94
CA ASN A 337 -6.25 -26.20 36.54
C ASN A 337 -6.73 -25.01 37.38
N ALA A 338 -7.60 -24.18 36.80
CA ALA A 338 -8.35 -23.20 37.57
C ALA A 338 -9.32 -23.91 38.53
N ALA A 339 -9.24 -23.58 39.83
CA ALA A 339 -10.23 -24.03 40.80
C ALA A 339 -11.53 -23.22 40.65
N THR A 340 -12.66 -23.90 40.68
CA THR A 340 -13.97 -23.25 40.78
C THR A 340 -14.27 -22.89 42.23
N VAL A 341 -15.22 -21.97 42.46
CA VAL A 341 -15.73 -21.69 43.81
C VAL A 341 -16.32 -22.97 44.45
N GLY A 342 -16.88 -23.87 43.64
CA GLY A 342 -17.38 -25.17 44.09
C GLY A 342 -16.27 -26.07 44.66
N ASP A 343 -15.11 -26.10 44.01
CA ASP A 343 -13.94 -26.88 44.46
C ASP A 343 -13.46 -26.39 45.84
N VAL A 344 -13.32 -25.07 46.00
CA VAL A 344 -12.91 -24.46 47.27
C VAL A 344 -13.93 -24.73 48.38
N LYS A 345 -15.23 -24.56 48.08
CA LYS A 345 -16.30 -24.86 49.05
C LYS A 345 -16.26 -26.33 49.49
N GLY A 346 -16.09 -27.25 48.55
CA GLY A 346 -15.98 -28.68 48.85
C GLY A 346 -14.82 -28.98 49.81
N LEU A 347 -13.65 -28.39 49.56
CA LEU A 347 -12.47 -28.57 50.42
C LEU A 347 -12.65 -27.97 51.82
N VAL A 348 -13.17 -26.74 51.91
CA VAL A 348 -13.43 -26.05 53.18
C VAL A 348 -14.48 -26.80 54.01
N ASP A 349 -15.56 -27.27 53.37
CA ASP A 349 -16.58 -28.10 54.03
C ASP A 349 -15.97 -29.41 54.54
N GLY A 350 -15.00 -29.98 53.81
CA GLY A 350 -14.24 -31.16 54.23
C GLY A 350 -13.47 -30.93 55.53
N VAL A 351 -12.64 -29.89 55.58
CA VAL A 351 -11.86 -29.53 56.78
C VAL A 351 -12.78 -29.19 57.95
N GLY A 352 -13.85 -28.43 57.71
CA GLY A 352 -14.79 -28.02 58.76
C GLY A 352 -15.47 -29.19 59.48
N LYS A 353 -15.67 -30.32 58.78
CA LYS A 353 -16.31 -31.53 59.33
C LYS A 353 -15.39 -32.38 60.22
N ASN A 354 -14.09 -32.09 60.29
CA ASN A 354 -13.20 -32.77 61.23
C ASN A 354 -13.72 -32.60 62.66
N THR A 355 -13.59 -33.62 63.50
CA THR A 355 -14.06 -33.60 64.88
C THR A 355 -12.92 -33.72 65.89
N PHE A 356 -13.13 -33.17 67.08
CA PHE A 356 -12.20 -33.26 68.22
C PHE A 356 -12.93 -33.77 69.47
N THR A 357 -12.23 -34.59 70.26
CA THR A 357 -12.78 -35.33 71.41
C THR A 357 -11.73 -35.42 72.52
N LEU A 358 -12.12 -35.16 73.79
CA LEU A 358 -11.28 -35.43 74.96
C LEU A 358 -11.61 -36.81 75.53
N THR A 359 -10.61 -37.70 75.59
CA THR A 359 -10.71 -39.03 76.18
C THR A 359 -10.15 -39.05 77.59
N ALA A 360 -10.87 -39.66 78.53
CA ALA A 360 -10.38 -40.10 79.84
C ALA A 360 -10.26 -41.64 79.85
N ASP A 361 -9.71 -42.21 80.92
CA ASP A 361 -9.41 -43.66 81.01
C ASP A 361 -10.60 -44.57 80.67
N THR A 362 -11.82 -44.19 81.04
CA THR A 362 -13.03 -45.02 80.85
C THR A 362 -14.18 -44.30 80.15
N THR A 363 -14.04 -43.01 79.83
CA THR A 363 -15.12 -42.20 79.22
C THR A 363 -14.53 -41.20 78.23
N SER A 364 -15.37 -40.62 77.37
CA SER A 364 -14.94 -39.62 76.39
C SER A 364 -16.03 -38.58 76.18
N THR A 365 -15.66 -37.36 75.79
CA THR A 365 -16.64 -36.34 75.41
C THR A 365 -17.30 -36.70 74.08
N THR A 366 -18.48 -36.14 73.80
CA THR A 366 -19.05 -36.22 72.44
C THR A 366 -18.15 -35.48 71.45
N ALA A 367 -17.93 -36.05 70.26
CA ALA A 367 -17.12 -35.44 69.22
C ALA A 367 -17.74 -34.12 68.75
N GLN A 368 -16.96 -33.04 68.73
CA GLN A 368 -17.41 -31.73 68.28
C GLN A 368 -16.72 -31.38 66.96
N ALA A 369 -17.48 -31.00 65.94
CA ALA A 369 -16.92 -30.54 64.67
C ALA A 369 -16.15 -29.22 64.85
N LEU A 370 -15.00 -29.07 64.18
CA LEU A 370 -14.19 -27.85 64.27
C LEU A 370 -14.96 -26.61 63.78
N ASN A 371 -15.88 -26.77 62.83
CA ASN A 371 -16.73 -25.69 62.34
C ASN A 371 -18.02 -25.49 63.16
N LYS A 372 -18.12 -26.02 64.38
CA LYS A 372 -19.30 -25.83 65.22
C LYS A 372 -19.54 -24.34 65.47
N SER A 373 -20.71 -23.87 65.06
CA SER A 373 -21.18 -22.50 65.33
C SER A 373 -21.13 -22.19 66.83
N GLY A 374 -20.52 -21.06 67.21
CA GLY A 374 -20.28 -20.68 68.61
C GLY A 374 -18.93 -21.16 69.20
N GLY A 375 -18.12 -21.88 68.42
CA GLY A 375 -16.79 -22.36 68.84
C GLY A 375 -16.83 -23.69 69.59
N LEU A 376 -15.66 -24.27 69.82
CA LEU A 376 -15.50 -25.48 70.63
C LEU A 376 -15.52 -25.12 72.13
N SER A 377 -16.36 -25.80 72.91
CA SER A 377 -16.38 -25.65 74.37
C SER A 377 -16.40 -27.03 75.03
N PHE A 378 -15.45 -27.28 75.93
CA PHE A 378 -15.34 -28.50 76.72
C PHE A 378 -15.36 -28.16 78.21
N LYS A 379 -16.17 -28.92 78.98
CA LYS A 379 -16.24 -28.76 80.43
C LYS A 379 -15.29 -29.76 81.10
N VAL A 380 -14.25 -29.26 81.76
CA VAL A 380 -13.44 -30.06 82.70
C VAL A 380 -14.04 -29.87 84.09
N ALA A 381 -14.82 -30.85 84.56
CA ALA A 381 -15.51 -30.78 85.85
C ALA A 381 -14.67 -31.44 86.95
N GLY A 382 -14.54 -30.77 88.10
CA GLY A 382 -14.18 -31.44 89.36
C GLY A 382 -15.33 -32.27 89.92
N ASP A 383 -15.06 -33.15 90.87
CA ASP A 383 -16.11 -33.93 91.56
C ASP A 383 -16.98 -33.06 92.50
N GLY A 384 -16.61 -31.79 92.68
CA GLY A 384 -17.35 -30.81 93.47
C GLY A 384 -17.15 -30.96 94.97
N ASN A 385 -16.41 -31.97 95.42
CA ASN A 385 -16.14 -32.26 96.83
C ASN A 385 -14.64 -32.15 97.13
N LEU A 386 -13.84 -33.07 96.60
CA LEU A 386 -12.39 -33.09 96.81
C LEU A 386 -11.65 -32.33 95.73
N VAL A 387 -12.11 -32.42 94.48
CA VAL A 387 -11.46 -31.79 93.33
C VAL A 387 -12.34 -30.66 92.81
N SER A 388 -11.76 -29.48 92.67
CA SER A 388 -12.36 -28.32 92.02
C SER A 388 -11.55 -27.91 90.80
N THR A 389 -12.24 -27.38 89.80
CA THR A 389 -11.62 -26.91 88.56
C THR A 389 -12.05 -25.47 88.29
N SER A 390 -11.13 -24.66 87.80
CA SER A 390 -11.40 -23.30 87.32
C SER A 390 -10.65 -23.06 86.03
N ALA A 391 -11.20 -22.22 85.15
CA ALA A 391 -10.56 -21.84 83.90
C ALA A 391 -10.51 -20.31 83.82
N THR A 392 -9.35 -19.76 83.47
CA THR A 392 -9.17 -18.32 83.27
C THR A 392 -8.12 -18.13 82.18
N GLY A 393 -8.44 -17.32 81.16
CA GLY A 393 -7.60 -17.20 79.97
C GLY A 393 -7.48 -18.53 79.24
N ASP A 394 -6.24 -18.98 79.03
CA ASP A 394 -5.86 -20.23 78.37
C ASP A 394 -5.54 -21.39 79.34
N THR A 395 -5.63 -21.16 80.65
CA THR A 395 -5.22 -22.13 81.68
C THR A 395 -6.42 -22.72 82.42
N VAL A 396 -6.44 -24.05 82.57
CA VAL A 396 -7.36 -24.78 83.46
C VAL A 396 -6.58 -25.19 84.70
N THR A 397 -7.02 -24.71 85.87
CA THR A 397 -6.44 -25.07 87.17
C THR A 397 -7.30 -26.15 87.82
N VAL A 398 -6.67 -27.25 88.22
CA VAL A 398 -7.28 -28.32 89.02
C VAL A 398 -6.71 -28.24 90.44
N SER A 399 -7.58 -28.17 91.44
CA SER A 399 -7.19 -28.03 92.84
C SER A 399 -7.87 -29.08 93.70
N VAL A 400 -7.16 -29.57 94.72
CA VAL A 400 -7.71 -30.47 95.73
C VAL A 400 -8.01 -29.71 97.02
N SER A 401 -9.15 -29.99 97.63
CA SER A 401 -9.55 -29.43 98.92
C SER A 401 -8.63 -29.95 100.02
N GLN A 402 -7.87 -29.07 100.66
CA GLN A 402 -7.01 -29.41 101.80
C GLN A 402 -7.86 -29.65 103.07
N GLY A 403 -7.71 -30.83 103.66
CA GLY A 403 -8.33 -31.25 104.92
C GLY A 403 -7.42 -31.03 106.13
N SER A 404 -7.97 -31.19 107.34
CA SER A 404 -7.23 -30.99 108.59
C SER A 404 -7.67 -31.92 109.72
N LEU A 405 -6.71 -32.30 110.58
CA LEU A 405 -6.88 -33.21 111.72
C LEU A 405 -6.60 -32.49 113.05
N THR A 406 -7.29 -32.90 114.12
CA THR A 406 -7.14 -32.36 115.49
C THR A 406 -7.22 -33.48 116.53
N ASN A 407 -6.94 -33.19 117.80
CA ASN A 407 -7.13 -34.12 118.91
C ASN A 407 -8.23 -33.68 119.86
N ASN A 408 -9.06 -34.63 120.27
CA ASN A 408 -9.99 -34.46 121.37
C ASN A 408 -9.25 -34.34 122.71
N THR A 409 -9.99 -33.92 123.75
CA THR A 409 -9.45 -33.78 125.10
C THR A 409 -8.88 -35.10 125.63
N ASP A 410 -9.56 -36.22 125.32
CA ASP A 410 -9.19 -37.59 125.68
C ASP A 410 -8.01 -38.19 124.88
N GLY A 411 -7.46 -37.43 123.92
CA GLY A 411 -6.33 -37.85 123.10
C GLY A 411 -6.70 -38.52 121.78
N THR A 412 -7.98 -38.80 121.48
CA THR A 412 -8.39 -39.36 120.17
C THR A 412 -8.25 -38.34 119.03
N VAL A 413 -7.93 -38.79 117.80
CA VAL A 413 -7.79 -37.92 116.61
C VAL A 413 -9.16 -37.73 115.92
N ASN A 414 -9.49 -36.50 115.54
CA ASN A 414 -10.73 -36.13 114.84
C ASN A 414 -10.44 -35.34 113.54
N ALA A 415 -11.26 -35.56 112.50
CA ALA A 415 -11.20 -34.80 111.27
C ALA A 415 -11.90 -33.44 111.45
N ASN A 416 -11.12 -32.38 111.59
CA ASN A 416 -11.63 -31.03 111.78
C ASN A 416 -12.17 -30.43 110.47
N LYS A 417 -11.53 -30.75 109.35
CA LYS A 417 -11.99 -30.35 108.02
C LYS A 417 -11.81 -31.51 107.04
N ALA A 418 -12.89 -31.88 106.36
CA ALA A 418 -12.86 -32.89 105.30
C ALA A 418 -11.98 -32.42 104.13
N GLY A 419 -11.17 -33.32 103.58
CA GLY A 419 -10.24 -33.04 102.49
C GLY A 419 -8.96 -33.87 102.62
N VAL A 420 -7.99 -33.61 101.76
CA VAL A 420 -6.67 -34.26 101.86
C VAL A 420 -5.86 -33.59 102.97
N ALA A 421 -5.60 -34.29 104.06
CA ALA A 421 -4.74 -33.79 105.13
C ALA A 421 -3.28 -33.73 104.65
N THR A 422 -2.54 -32.72 105.10
CA THR A 422 -1.09 -32.66 104.87
C THR A 422 -0.38 -33.62 105.82
N THR A 423 0.85 -34.01 105.46
CA THR A 423 1.71 -34.81 106.34
C THR A 423 1.98 -34.11 107.67
N GLY A 424 2.05 -32.77 107.68
CA GLY A 424 2.20 -31.96 108.90
C GLY A 424 0.98 -32.03 109.83
N ASP A 425 -0.22 -31.96 109.27
CA ASP A 425 -1.47 -32.08 110.05
C ASP A 425 -1.60 -33.46 110.70
N VAL A 426 -1.26 -34.53 109.97
CA VAL A 426 -1.24 -35.90 110.52
C VAL A 426 -0.21 -36.02 111.65
N ALA A 427 1.02 -35.56 111.43
CA ALA A 427 2.09 -35.67 112.43
C ALA A 427 1.74 -34.93 113.73
N THR A 428 1.20 -33.70 113.63
CA THR A 428 0.81 -32.89 114.78
C THR A 428 -0.29 -33.58 115.60
N ALA A 429 -1.33 -34.08 114.92
CA ALA A 429 -2.44 -34.74 115.59
C ALA A 429 -1.98 -36.05 116.28
N VAL A 430 -1.16 -36.86 115.62
CA VAL A 430 -0.68 -38.13 116.22
C VAL A 430 0.25 -37.86 117.41
N ASN A 431 1.23 -36.95 117.27
CA ASN A 431 2.18 -36.69 118.34
C ASN A 431 1.50 -36.13 119.60
N THR A 432 0.49 -35.28 119.43
CA THR A 432 -0.28 -34.72 120.54
C THR A 432 -1.14 -35.78 121.25
N ALA A 433 -1.70 -36.75 120.51
CA ALA A 433 -2.40 -37.90 121.09
C ALA A 433 -1.47 -38.72 122.00
N VAL A 434 -0.27 -39.04 121.51
CA VAL A 434 0.71 -39.87 122.23
C VAL A 434 1.21 -39.19 123.51
N ALA A 435 1.44 -37.88 123.48
CA ALA A 435 1.88 -37.12 124.64
C ALA A 435 0.86 -37.17 125.81
N LYS A 436 -0.45 -37.15 125.50
CA LYS A 436 -1.50 -37.23 126.53
C LYS A 436 -1.62 -38.62 127.18
N ALA A 437 -1.20 -39.68 126.50
CA ALA A 437 -1.30 -41.06 127.01
C ALA A 437 -0.16 -41.47 127.97
N THR A 438 0.89 -40.66 128.15
CA THR A 438 2.14 -41.06 128.84
C THR A 438 2.50 -40.28 130.13
N GLY A 439 1.61 -39.43 130.67
CA GLY A 439 1.83 -38.67 131.93
C GLY A 439 1.61 -39.49 133.23
N ALA A 440 2.30 -39.14 134.32
CA ALA A 440 2.35 -39.86 135.60
C ALA A 440 0.97 -40.10 136.26
N GLN A 441 0.71 -41.34 136.69
CA GLN A 441 -0.52 -41.75 137.38
C GLN A 441 -0.23 -42.01 138.87
N GLU A 442 -1.05 -41.45 139.78
CA GLU A 442 -0.94 -41.58 141.25
C GLU A 442 -1.67 -42.85 141.75
N LEU A 443 -1.07 -43.61 142.68
CA LEU A 443 -1.67 -44.84 143.27
C LEU A 443 -2.08 -44.60 144.73
N THR A 444 -3.38 -44.68 145.02
CA THR A 444 -3.97 -44.53 146.37
C THR A 444 -4.30 -45.92 146.97
N ILE A 445 -3.92 -46.20 148.22
CA ILE A 445 -4.29 -47.42 148.97
C ILE A 445 -4.95 -47.03 150.31
N THR A 446 -6.12 -47.59 150.60
CA THR A 446 -6.94 -47.36 151.81
C THR A 446 -7.11 -48.66 152.62
N ASP A 447 -7.35 -48.59 153.94
CA ASP A 447 -7.53 -49.73 154.87
C ASP A 447 -8.66 -50.71 154.43
N GLY A 448 -8.74 -52.00 154.79
CA GLY A 448 -7.94 -52.87 155.64
C GLY A 448 -8.84 -53.98 156.24
N THR A 449 -8.92 -55.18 155.63
CA THR A 449 -9.41 -56.41 156.31
C THR A 449 -8.83 -57.75 155.82
N THR A 450 -7.84 -57.80 154.92
CA THR A 450 -7.16 -59.05 154.55
C THR A 450 -5.72 -58.79 154.13
N ASP A 451 -4.82 -59.68 154.54
CA ASP A 451 -3.36 -59.53 154.55
C ASP A 451 -2.76 -59.11 153.18
N GLY A 452 -2.59 -57.81 152.97
CA GLY A 452 -1.79 -57.24 151.89
C GLY A 452 -0.33 -57.14 152.31
N THR A 453 0.56 -57.87 151.64
CA THR A 453 2.00 -57.73 151.87
C THR A 453 2.53 -56.49 151.15
N ILE A 454 3.23 -55.61 151.89
CA ILE A 454 3.93 -54.45 151.32
C ILE A 454 5.41 -54.81 151.16
N ASN A 455 5.92 -54.75 149.93
CA ASN A 455 7.31 -55.09 149.62
C ASN A 455 8.23 -53.87 149.81
N LEU A 456 8.67 -53.61 151.03
CA LEU A 456 9.54 -52.49 151.41
C LEU A 456 11.03 -52.78 151.17
N LYS A 457 11.42 -53.23 149.96
CA LYS A 457 12.78 -53.74 149.66
C LYS A 457 13.92 -52.85 150.17
N ASN A 458 13.74 -51.53 150.22
CA ASN A 458 14.80 -50.57 150.55
C ASN A 458 14.39 -49.53 151.63
N GLN A 459 13.31 -49.75 152.41
CA GLN A 459 12.74 -48.75 153.33
C GLN A 459 12.78 -49.22 154.80
N LYS A 460 13.01 -48.29 155.76
CA LYS A 460 13.21 -48.57 157.21
C LYS A 460 11.92 -48.37 158.03
N LEU A 461 11.63 -49.28 158.97
CA LEU A 461 10.51 -49.19 159.93
C LEU A 461 11.03 -48.98 161.38
N ASN A 462 10.50 -48.00 162.10
CA ASN A 462 10.89 -47.66 163.48
C ASN A 462 9.75 -48.00 164.49
N VAL A 463 10.07 -48.68 165.60
CA VAL A 463 9.19 -48.86 166.78
C VAL A 463 9.99 -48.69 168.07
N ALA A 464 9.38 -48.12 169.12
CA ALA A 464 10.01 -47.83 170.42
C ALA A 464 9.11 -48.27 171.60
N GLY A 465 9.70 -48.75 172.70
CA GLY A 465 9.01 -49.14 173.95
C GLY A 465 9.35 -48.23 175.14
N ALA A 466 8.48 -48.17 176.16
CA ALA A 466 8.61 -47.32 177.36
C ALA A 466 8.22 -48.04 178.67
N ASN A 467 8.64 -47.50 179.83
CA ASN A 467 8.29 -47.96 181.19
C ASN A 467 8.72 -49.40 181.56
N GLY A 468 10.02 -49.71 181.44
CA GLY A 468 10.59 -51.00 181.85
C GLY A 468 10.43 -52.13 180.84
N VAL A 469 10.00 -51.80 179.61
CA VAL A 469 9.81 -52.71 178.47
C VAL A 469 10.73 -52.32 177.31
N THR A 470 11.47 -53.28 176.75
CA THR A 470 12.27 -53.14 175.52
C THR A 470 11.54 -53.76 174.33
N ALA A 471 11.44 -53.03 173.21
CA ALA A 471 10.90 -53.51 171.93
C ALA A 471 11.92 -53.32 170.80
N THR A 472 12.13 -54.35 169.97
CA THR A 472 13.09 -54.33 168.85
C THR A 472 12.50 -55.00 167.61
N VAL A 473 12.73 -54.39 166.44
CA VAL A 473 12.48 -54.99 165.12
C VAL A 473 13.75 -55.71 164.67
N ASN A 474 13.62 -57.01 164.40
CA ASN A 474 14.65 -57.76 163.68
C ASN A 474 14.01 -58.39 162.44
N ASN A 475 14.47 -57.98 161.27
CA ASN A 475 13.85 -58.26 159.96
C ASN A 475 12.37 -57.87 159.90
N GLN A 476 11.47 -58.86 160.01
CA GLN A 476 10.02 -58.67 159.91
C GLN A 476 9.30 -59.06 161.21
N THR A 477 10.02 -59.32 162.31
CA THR A 477 9.44 -59.70 163.61
C THR A 477 9.72 -58.63 164.66
N ILE A 478 8.72 -58.29 165.47
CA ILE A 478 8.81 -57.37 166.62
C ILE A 478 8.74 -58.21 167.91
N THR A 479 9.73 -58.07 168.79
CA THR A 479 9.80 -58.75 170.10
C THR A 479 9.76 -57.74 171.25
N VAL A 480 9.06 -58.05 172.35
CA VAL A 480 8.80 -57.15 173.49
C VAL A 480 9.03 -57.87 174.84
N GLY A 481 9.79 -57.29 175.79
CA GLY A 481 10.11 -57.91 177.11
C GLY A 481 10.52 -56.92 178.24
N LEU A 482 10.55 -57.38 179.52
CA LEU A 482 10.87 -56.58 180.73
C LEU A 482 12.39 -56.45 181.02
N ASP A 483 12.83 -55.33 181.63
CA ASP A 483 14.25 -55.08 181.92
C ASP A 483 14.84 -55.82 183.15
N THR A 484 16.18 -55.89 183.20
CA THR A 484 16.97 -56.67 184.18
C THR A 484 16.89 -56.18 185.63
N ASN A 485 16.67 -54.88 185.86
CA ASN A 485 16.61 -54.34 187.22
C ASN A 485 15.29 -54.74 187.92
N VAL A 486 14.20 -54.82 187.15
CA VAL A 486 12.88 -55.28 187.63
C VAL A 486 12.88 -56.79 187.95
N VAL A 487 13.67 -57.58 187.21
CA VAL A 487 13.83 -59.03 187.44
C VAL A 487 14.65 -59.34 188.71
N ASN A 488 15.66 -58.52 189.04
CA ASN A 488 16.53 -58.78 190.20
C ASN A 488 15.88 -58.46 191.57
N ALA A 489 15.00 -57.46 191.66
CA ALA A 489 14.32 -57.09 192.90
C ALA A 489 13.28 -58.14 193.38
N THR A 490 12.78 -58.97 192.48
CA THR A 490 11.71 -59.95 192.76
C THR A 490 12.21 -61.36 193.09
N THR A 491 13.49 -61.67 192.84
CA THR A 491 13.99 -63.07 192.88
C THR A 491 15.07 -63.40 193.93
N LYS A 492 15.78 -62.45 194.56
CA LYS A 492 16.98 -62.78 195.39
C LYS A 492 16.95 -62.54 196.92
N GLY A 493 16.03 -61.77 197.52
CA GLY A 493 15.80 -61.67 198.99
C GLY A 493 16.93 -61.07 199.87
N ILE A 494 16.65 -60.77 201.17
CA ILE A 494 17.53 -60.10 202.16
C ILE A 494 17.58 -60.91 203.48
N GLY A 495 18.76 -61.29 203.99
CA GLY A 495 18.93 -62.03 205.26
C GLY A 495 19.96 -61.39 206.21
N LEU A 496 19.81 -61.60 207.53
CA LEU A 496 20.67 -61.07 208.60
C LEU A 496 21.30 -62.21 209.43
N THR A 497 22.56 -62.02 209.87
CA THR A 497 23.36 -62.99 210.65
C THR A 497 23.86 -62.36 211.95
N GLY A 498 23.87 -63.11 213.07
CA GLY A 498 24.38 -62.65 214.39
C GLY A 498 25.21 -63.71 215.12
N ASP A 499 25.90 -63.29 216.20
CA ASP A 499 27.03 -64.01 216.81
C ASP A 499 26.74 -65.44 217.32
N THR A 500 25.46 -65.81 217.56
CA THR A 500 24.99 -67.21 217.55
C THR A 500 23.58 -67.32 216.94
N GLY A 501 23.45 -67.82 215.71
CA GLY A 501 22.17 -68.07 214.99
C GLY A 501 21.85 -67.10 213.83
N ALA A 502 20.88 -67.43 212.96
CA ALA A 502 20.55 -66.70 211.71
C ALA A 502 19.04 -66.47 211.51
N THR A 503 18.65 -65.41 210.77
CA THR A 503 17.23 -65.11 210.49
C THR A 503 16.69 -65.68 209.16
N GLY A 504 17.56 -66.14 208.24
CA GLY A 504 17.17 -66.49 206.87
C GLY A 504 16.73 -65.30 206.00
N ASN A 505 16.54 -65.53 204.69
CA ASN A 505 16.19 -64.50 203.69
C ASN A 505 14.69 -64.15 203.67
N LYS A 506 14.36 -62.86 203.57
CA LYS A 506 13.01 -62.33 203.26
C LYS A 506 12.96 -61.78 201.84
N TYR A 507 11.90 -62.07 201.09
CA TYR A 507 11.72 -61.68 199.68
C TYR A 507 10.60 -60.64 199.55
N LEU A 508 10.77 -59.65 198.68
CA LEU A 508 9.79 -58.58 198.42
C LEU A 508 8.53 -59.03 197.66
N LYS A 509 8.48 -60.29 197.22
CA LYS A 509 7.32 -60.84 196.52
C LYS A 509 6.05 -60.93 197.38
N ASP A 510 6.18 -60.77 198.71
CA ASP A 510 5.08 -60.94 199.66
C ASP A 510 4.79 -59.69 200.56
N GLY A 511 5.34 -58.51 200.26
CA GLY A 511 5.06 -57.23 200.97
C GLY A 511 6.17 -56.74 201.94
N ASP A 512 5.86 -55.71 202.76
CA ASP A 512 6.82 -54.96 203.59
C ASP A 512 7.63 -55.84 204.57
N VAL A 513 8.95 -55.62 204.60
CA VAL A 513 9.89 -56.40 205.41
C VAL A 513 10.40 -55.58 206.61
N SER A 514 9.92 -55.87 207.82
CA SER A 514 10.44 -55.30 209.08
C SER A 514 11.32 -56.28 209.86
N PHE A 515 12.39 -55.80 210.50
CA PHE A 515 13.27 -56.53 211.43
C PHE A 515 13.48 -55.70 212.71
N ALA A 516 13.43 -56.32 213.89
CA ALA A 516 13.80 -55.70 215.17
C ALA A 516 14.87 -56.55 215.86
N VAL A 517 15.87 -55.88 216.44
CA VAL A 517 17.09 -56.42 217.07
C VAL A 517 17.07 -55.99 218.55
N THR A 518 17.31 -56.91 219.48
CA THR A 518 17.14 -56.68 220.94
C THR A 518 18.47 -56.70 221.68
N GLY A 519 18.69 -55.78 222.63
CA GLY A 519 19.83 -55.81 223.57
C GLY A 519 19.42 -56.39 224.93
N ASP A 520 20.31 -57.19 225.54
CA ASP A 520 20.09 -57.76 226.85
C ASP A 520 20.71 -56.87 227.94
N SER A 521 20.20 -57.03 229.15
CA SER A 521 21.03 -57.07 230.35
C SER A 521 22.22 -56.13 230.41
N ASN A 522 22.15 -55.10 231.25
CA ASN A 522 23.30 -54.70 232.07
C ASN A 522 24.60 -54.25 231.36
N LEU A 523 24.75 -54.36 230.02
CA LEU A 523 26.01 -54.29 229.26
C LEU A 523 25.85 -53.86 227.79
N VAL A 524 24.70 -54.04 227.10
CA VAL A 524 24.47 -53.46 225.74
C VAL A 524 23.06 -52.85 225.59
N SER A 525 23.00 -51.54 225.29
CA SER A 525 21.77 -50.80 224.94
C SER A 525 21.79 -50.44 223.46
N THR A 526 20.71 -50.76 222.73
CA THR A 526 20.59 -50.40 221.30
C THR A 526 19.62 -49.23 221.05
N LYS A 527 19.99 -48.31 220.15
CA LYS A 527 19.16 -47.19 219.67
C LYS A 527 19.16 -47.14 218.15
N ALA A 528 17.97 -47.16 217.54
CA ALA A 528 17.81 -47.07 216.10
C ALA A 528 17.89 -45.62 215.58
N THR A 529 18.64 -45.40 214.49
CA THR A 529 18.76 -44.11 213.77
C THR A 529 18.66 -44.32 212.25
N THR A 530 18.54 -43.23 211.49
CA THR A 530 18.44 -43.21 210.02
C THR A 530 19.66 -43.75 209.27
N ALA A 531 20.78 -44.06 209.96
CA ALA A 531 21.97 -44.68 209.37
C ALA A 531 22.24 -46.12 209.84
N GLY A 532 21.49 -46.64 210.82
CA GLY A 532 21.67 -47.98 211.39
C GLY A 532 21.33 -48.11 212.88
N VAL A 533 21.44 -49.34 213.41
CA VAL A 533 21.29 -49.70 214.84
C VAL A 533 22.67 -49.63 215.52
N GLN A 534 22.80 -48.85 216.60
CA GLN A 534 23.99 -48.76 217.46
C GLN A 534 23.66 -49.24 218.87
#